data_AF-A0A6N7KYU1-F1
#
_entry.id   AF-A0A6N7KYU1-F1
#
_cell.length_a   1.000
_cell.length_b   1.000
_cell.length_c   1.000
_cell.angle_alpha   90.00
_cell.angle_beta   90.00
_cell.angle_gamma   90.00
#
_symmetry.space_group_name_H-M   'P 1'
#
loop_
_entity.id
_entity.type
_entity.pdbx_description
1 polymer ?
#
loop_
_entity_poly.entity_id
_entity_poly.type
_entity_poly.pdbx_seq_one_letter_code
_entity_poly.pdbx_strand_id
1 'polypeptide(L)'
;MHTSGGIANRKRPEVALAQAGIVADVFAINREQLPPGYAEKAHQELPRLGLGTALADAIVDQVKGDRRKRVLGSAVGDVVREKASSVPVSTWDERIAAGWGE
;
A
#
# COMPACT_ATOMS: atom_id res chain seq x y z
N MET A 1 2.71 1.28 -7.51
CA MET A 1 1.32 1.02 -7.09
C MET A 1 0.73 2.33 -6.58
N HIS A 2 -0.43 2.75 -7.08
CA HIS A 2 -1.10 3.94 -6.57
C HIS A 2 -2.13 3.50 -5.52
N THR A 3 -1.98 3.99 -4.29
CA THR A 3 -2.96 3.76 -3.21
C THR A 3 -4.03 4.85 -3.16
N SER A 4 -3.83 5.94 -3.91
CA SER A 4 -4.85 6.98 -4.10
C SER A 4 -5.95 6.48 -5.03
N GLY A 5 -7.20 6.58 -4.58
CA GLY A 5 -8.38 6.15 -5.32
C GLY A 5 -8.49 6.79 -6.71
N GLY A 6 -8.98 6.00 -7.68
CA GLY A 6 -9.28 6.48 -9.04
C GLY A 6 -8.08 6.64 -9.98
N ILE A 7 -6.83 6.66 -9.49
CA ILE A 7 -5.66 6.80 -10.38
C ILE A 7 -5.49 5.57 -11.29
N ALA A 8 -5.66 4.37 -10.77
CA ALA A 8 -5.47 3.14 -11.54
C ALA A 8 -6.46 3.00 -12.69
N ASN A 9 -7.71 3.48 -12.52
CA ASN A 9 -8.74 3.46 -13.56
C ASN A 9 -8.43 4.37 -14.75
N ARG A 10 -7.48 5.31 -14.60
CA ARG A 10 -7.00 6.19 -15.67
C ARG A 10 -5.74 5.63 -16.36
N LYS A 11 -5.35 4.40 -16.04
CA LYS A 11 -4.22 3.68 -16.68
C LYS A 11 -4.75 2.63 -17.65
N ARG A 12 -3.93 1.63 -17.97
CA ARG A 12 -4.34 0.52 -18.83
C ARG A 12 -5.28 -0.44 -18.07
N PRO A 13 -6.18 -1.15 -18.77
CA PRO A 13 -7.14 -2.05 -18.12
C PRO A 13 -6.50 -3.09 -17.20
N GLU A 14 -5.34 -3.61 -17.56
CA GLU A 14 -4.59 -4.60 -16.77
C GLU A 14 -4.10 -3.99 -15.46
N VAL A 15 -3.69 -2.72 -15.47
CA VAL A 15 -3.29 -2.00 -14.26
C VAL A 15 -4.49 -1.78 -13.35
N ALA A 16 -5.64 -1.39 -13.91
CA ALA A 16 -6.87 -1.22 -13.16
C ALA A 16 -7.34 -2.55 -12.54
N LEU A 17 -7.33 -3.64 -13.31
CA LEU A 17 -7.71 -4.97 -12.86
C LEU A 17 -6.78 -5.50 -11.76
N ALA A 18 -5.46 -5.39 -11.97
CA ALA A 18 -4.48 -5.79 -10.97
C ALA A 18 -4.66 -5.00 -9.67
N GLN A 19 -4.87 -3.68 -9.80
CA GLN A 19 -5.15 -2.85 -8.64
C GLN A 19 -6.40 -3.34 -7.89
N ALA A 20 -7.51 -3.55 -8.59
CA ALA A 20 -8.78 -3.97 -7.99
C ALA A 20 -8.62 -5.28 -7.18
N GLY A 21 -7.90 -6.26 -7.73
CA GLY A 21 -7.56 -7.49 -7.01
C GLY A 21 -6.68 -7.24 -5.78
N ILE A 22 -5.66 -6.39 -5.90
CA ILE A 22 -4.76 -6.03 -4.79
C ILE A 22 -5.51 -5.36 -3.63
N VAL A 23 -6.41 -4.40 -3.88
CA VAL A 23 -7.15 -3.75 -2.78
C VAL A 23 -8.20 -4.67 -2.16
N ALA A 24 -8.80 -5.56 -2.93
CA ALA A 24 -9.69 -6.58 -2.38
C ALA A 24 -8.91 -7.54 -1.44
N ASP A 25 -7.72 -7.98 -1.84
CA ASP A 25 -6.92 -8.95 -1.08
C ASP A 25 -6.19 -8.34 0.14
N VAL A 26 -5.69 -7.10 0.03
CA VAL A 26 -4.91 -6.45 1.09
C VAL A 26 -5.79 -5.66 2.05
N PHE A 27 -6.80 -4.94 1.54
CA PHE A 27 -7.59 -3.99 2.32
C PHE A 27 -9.07 -4.35 2.44
N ALA A 28 -9.50 -5.50 1.89
CA ALA A 28 -10.90 -5.92 1.86
C ALA A 28 -11.84 -4.91 1.14
N ILE A 29 -11.30 -4.01 0.32
CA ILE A 29 -12.09 -3.01 -0.43
C ILE A 29 -12.75 -3.71 -1.62
N ASN A 30 -14.05 -3.48 -1.79
CA ASN A 30 -14.85 -4.07 -2.86
C ASN A 30 -14.87 -5.61 -2.87
N ARG A 31 -14.50 -6.25 -1.74
CA ARG A 31 -14.45 -7.71 -1.65
C ARG A 31 -15.80 -8.36 -1.90
N GLU A 32 -16.89 -7.64 -1.64
CA GLU A 32 -18.27 -8.05 -1.87
C GLU A 32 -18.63 -8.18 -3.36
N GLN A 33 -17.79 -7.63 -4.26
CA GLN A 33 -17.94 -7.79 -5.70
C GLN A 33 -17.39 -9.13 -6.20
N LEU A 34 -16.67 -9.88 -5.35
CA LEU A 34 -16.17 -11.21 -5.69
C LEU A 34 -17.31 -12.24 -5.62
N PRO A 35 -17.32 -13.26 -6.50
CA PRO A 35 -18.26 -14.36 -6.38
C PRO A 35 -18.17 -15.04 -5.00
N PRO A 36 -19.29 -15.51 -4.43
CA PRO A 36 -19.26 -16.26 -3.18
C PRO A 36 -18.29 -17.44 -3.24
N GLY A 37 -17.43 -17.58 -2.22
CA GLY A 37 -16.44 -18.65 -2.14
C GLY A 37 -15.15 -18.42 -2.95
N TYR A 38 -15.06 -17.33 -3.73
CA TYR A 38 -13.90 -17.09 -4.60
C TYR A 38 -12.61 -16.85 -3.80
N ALA A 39 -12.67 -16.02 -2.76
CA ALA A 39 -11.50 -15.73 -1.93
C ALA A 39 -11.01 -16.98 -1.18
N GLU A 40 -11.93 -17.78 -0.65
CA GLU A 40 -11.63 -19.04 0.03
C GLU A 40 -10.93 -20.02 -0.90
N LYS A 41 -11.44 -20.19 -2.13
CA LYS A 41 -10.78 -21.03 -3.14
C LYS A 41 -9.38 -20.51 -3.49
N ALA A 42 -9.26 -19.20 -3.72
CA ALA A 42 -7.96 -18.60 -4.03
C ALA A 42 -6.94 -18.80 -2.89
N HIS A 43 -7.35 -18.65 -1.63
CA HIS A 43 -6.46 -18.83 -0.48
C HIS A 43 -6.21 -20.31 -0.12
N GLN A 44 -7.04 -21.24 -0.58
CA GLN A 44 -6.75 -22.68 -0.54
C GLN A 44 -5.64 -23.06 -1.52
N GLU A 45 -5.69 -22.52 -2.75
CA GLU A 45 -4.67 -22.76 -3.78
C GLU A 45 -3.38 -21.97 -3.53
N LEU A 46 -3.51 -20.74 -3.02
CA LEU A 46 -2.42 -19.81 -2.71
C LEU A 46 -2.53 -19.32 -1.26
N PRO A 47 -2.04 -20.12 -0.29
CA PRO A 47 -2.10 -19.74 1.13
C PRO A 47 -1.41 -18.42 1.41
N ARG A 48 -2.02 -17.58 2.26
CA ARG A 48 -1.49 -16.24 2.58
C ARG A 48 -0.22 -16.28 3.43
N LEU A 49 0.03 -17.35 4.19
CA LEU A 49 1.27 -17.56 4.97
C LEU A 49 1.77 -16.32 5.75
N GLY A 50 0.85 -15.59 6.41
CA GLY A 50 1.22 -14.39 7.16
C GLY A 50 1.53 -13.15 6.31
N LEU A 51 1.04 -13.08 5.07
CA LEU A 51 1.30 -12.01 4.10
C LEU A 51 1.17 -10.60 4.69
N GLY A 52 0.20 -10.35 5.57
CA GLY A 52 0.01 -9.02 6.18
C GLY A 52 1.23 -8.56 6.98
N THR A 53 1.79 -9.44 7.81
CA THR A 53 3.01 -9.16 8.58
C THR A 53 4.21 -9.04 7.66
N ALA A 54 4.40 -10.01 6.76
CA ALA A 54 5.53 -9.99 5.82
C ALA A 54 5.53 -8.75 4.91
N LEU A 55 4.35 -8.28 4.49
CA LEU A 55 4.20 -7.07 3.70
C LEU A 55 4.55 -5.81 4.51
N ALA A 56 4.13 -5.74 5.77
CA ALA A 56 4.45 -4.62 6.65
C ALA A 56 5.96 -4.53 6.91
N ASP A 57 6.62 -5.66 7.17
CA ASP A 57 8.07 -5.74 7.36
C ASP A 57 8.81 -5.30 6.09
N ALA A 58 8.40 -5.81 4.93
CA ALA A 58 8.97 -5.42 3.65
C ALA A 58 8.80 -3.91 3.36
N ILE A 59 7.68 -3.32 3.73
CA ILE A 59 7.45 -1.87 3.62
C ILE A 59 8.44 -1.11 4.52
N VAL A 60 8.57 -1.51 5.79
CA VAL A 60 9.49 -0.87 6.75
C VAL A 60 10.93 -0.95 6.26
N ASP A 61 11.38 -2.11 5.79
CA ASP A 61 12.75 -2.31 5.31
C ASP A 61 13.05 -1.48 4.06
N GLN A 62 12.09 -1.39 3.13
CA GLN A 62 12.23 -0.53 1.96
C GLN A 62 12.33 0.96 2.34
N VAL A 63 11.60 1.42 3.35
CA VAL A 63 11.63 2.82 3.80
C VAL A 63 12.88 3.15 4.59
N LYS A 64 13.40 2.18 5.36
CA LYS A 64 14.73 2.28 6.00
C LYS A 64 15.83 2.43 4.94
N GLY A 65 15.81 1.57 3.92
CA GLY A 65 16.84 1.50 2.87
C GLY A 65 16.75 2.57 1.78
N ASP A 66 15.59 3.19 1.55
CA ASP A 66 15.41 4.20 0.51
C ASP A 66 14.67 5.44 1.03
N ARG A 67 15.41 6.54 1.21
CA ARG A 67 14.86 7.83 1.65
C ARG A 67 13.75 8.35 0.73
N ARG A 68 13.74 8.01 -0.55
CA ARG A 68 12.70 8.46 -1.50
C ARG A 68 11.33 7.85 -1.18
N LYS A 69 11.29 6.74 -0.45
CA LYS A 69 10.06 6.06 -0.01
C LYS A 69 9.48 6.63 1.29
N ARG A 70 10.16 7.57 1.95
CA ARG A 70 9.68 8.27 3.17
C ARG A 70 8.64 9.34 2.80
N VAL A 71 7.51 8.91 2.24
CA VAL A 71 6.50 9.81 1.67
C VAL A 71 5.39 10.13 2.67
N LEU A 72 5.24 11.42 2.97
CA LEU A 72 4.13 11.96 3.76
C LEU A 72 2.77 11.62 3.11
N GLY A 73 1.77 11.31 3.93
CA GLY A 73 0.39 11.11 3.46
C GLY A 73 0.19 9.91 2.53
N SER A 74 1.00 8.86 2.70
CA SER A 74 0.90 7.62 1.92
C SER A 74 0.57 6.43 2.81
N ALA A 75 -0.10 5.41 2.27
CA ALA A 75 -0.38 4.17 2.99
C ALA A 75 0.90 3.48 3.50
N VAL A 76 2.00 3.61 2.75
CA VAL A 76 3.34 3.19 3.19
C VAL A 76 3.78 3.96 4.43
N GLY A 77 3.60 5.29 4.44
CA GLY A 77 3.89 6.13 5.59
C GLY A 77 3.04 5.81 6.82
N ASP A 78 1.76 5.46 6.62
CA ASP A 78 0.86 5.02 7.71
C ASP A 78 1.33 3.71 8.33
N VAL A 79 1.66 2.70 7.51
CA VAL A 79 2.21 1.42 7.98
C VAL A 79 3.51 1.62 8.75
N VAL A 80 4.43 2.47 8.27
CA VAL A 80 5.69 2.75 8.96
C VAL A 80 5.45 3.44 10.31
N ARG A 81 4.53 4.41 10.38
CA ARG A 81 4.17 5.06 11.66
C ARG A 81 3.64 4.05 12.68
N GLU A 82 2.82 3.10 12.24
CA GLU A 82 2.24 2.07 13.10
C GLU A 82 3.29 1.04 13.57
N LYS A 83 4.09 0.51 12.64
CA LYS A 83 4.97 -0.64 12.90
C LYS A 83 6.38 -0.28 13.32
N ALA A 84 6.86 0.92 13.00
CA ALA A 84 8.23 1.35 13.21
C ALA A 84 8.31 2.86 13.41
N SER A 85 7.67 3.38 14.46
CA SER A 85 7.56 4.82 14.75
C SER A 85 8.89 5.57 14.84
N SER A 86 10.01 4.87 15.10
CA SER A 86 11.36 5.42 15.08
C SER A 86 11.95 5.61 13.66
N VAL A 87 11.34 5.01 12.63
CA VAL A 87 11.74 5.19 11.24
C VAL A 87 11.13 6.49 10.71
N PRO A 88 11.94 7.46 10.28
CA PRO A 88 11.42 8.75 9.88
C PRO A 88 10.64 8.67 8.56
N VAL A 89 9.46 9.29 8.54
CA VAL A 89 8.69 9.63 7.34
C VAL A 89 8.72 11.16 7.22
N SER A 90 8.82 11.71 6.00
CA SER A 90 8.86 13.16 5.85
C SER A 90 7.68 13.84 6.56
N THR A 91 7.96 14.95 7.23
CA THR A 91 6.91 15.81 7.79
C THR A 91 6.33 16.73 6.72
N TRP A 92 5.26 17.44 7.05
CA TRP A 92 4.71 18.49 6.19
C TRP A 92 5.73 19.61 5.96
N ASP A 93 6.30 20.14 7.03
CA ASP A 93 7.25 21.26 6.96
C ASP A 93 8.50 20.92 6.16
N GLU A 94 9.05 19.71 6.34
CA GLU A 94 10.19 19.23 5.53
C GLU A 94 9.88 19.19 4.04
N ARG A 95 8.63 18.88 3.67
CA ARG A 95 8.20 18.83 2.26
C ARG A 95 7.99 20.22 1.67
N ILE A 96 7.43 21.15 2.45
CA ILE A 96 7.24 22.54 2.02
C ILE A 96 8.59 23.26 1.90
N ALA A 97 9.49 23.07 2.87
CA ALA A 97 10.84 23.65 2.85
C ALA A 97 11.68 23.15 1.66
N ALA A 98 11.48 21.90 1.20
CA ALA A 98 12.14 21.37 0.01
C ALA A 98 11.51 21.84 -1.32
N GLY A 99 10.36 22.52 -1.27
CA GLY A 99 9.63 23.03 -2.43
C GLY A 99 10.06 24.46 -2.78
N TRP A 100 9.06 25.31 -3.00
CA TRP A 100 9.27 26.71 -3.38
C TRP A 100 9.53 27.62 -2.17
N GLY A 101 9.42 27.09 -0.95
CA GLY A 101 9.64 27.81 0.30
C GLY A 101 8.60 28.91 0.55
N GLU A 102 7.60 28.60 1.38
CA GLU A 102 6.92 29.57 2.24
C GLU A 102 6.72 28.95 3.62
#